data_AF-A0A949FW03-F1
#
_entry.id   AF-A0A949FW03-F1
#
_cell.length_a   1.000
_cell.length_b   1.000
_cell.length_c   1.000
_cell.angle_alpha   90.00
_cell.angle_beta   90.00
_cell.angle_gamma   90.00
#
_symmetry.space_group_name_H-M   'P 1'
#
loop_
_entity.id
_entity.type
_entity.pdbx_description
1 polymer ?
#
loop_
_entity_poly.entity_id
_entity_poly.type
_entity_poly.pdbx_seq_one_letter_code
_entity_poly.pdbx_strand_id
1 'polypeptide(L)'
;MYKFIPLAALFLASAALAQQVDVNGKDFLSGAGDAKLAAIAQQAAAAGKALEVTAPDYWQAKVAAKLHAGATGVMIKASDGFFENVLVKVVDAVPAKPTVSNADAQAAKAVAEKAAAQKTAEEKAAQERAAAEKAAAERAAAQAAAAKAAAEKAAAEKAAAEKAAADKAAAEKAAAEKAAADKAAAEKAAADRRAAMRNGMLKNLNDGRPADGDLQVGQLLAGDVVYVNGDLRGVVRRGSSRLQFYWLRGDLNLDRIELSPNGEGRYKIVRPIDTGAAPVLRTHAGGMLTAAVPSAGSAARKSLQDAYAEGRDIADTLAPTDLRQGDIVYTREGVALVVRRAGGQLARFWLVGTLDLGQIGLQKQGGNAYKVLSDTIK
;
A
#
# COMPACT_ATOMS: atom_id res chain seq x y z
N MET A 1 -72.86 -9.78 17.13
CA MET A 1 -72.68 -8.34 17.43
C MET A 1 -71.87 -8.23 18.70
N TYR A 2 -70.66 -7.69 18.56
CA TYR A 2 -69.71 -7.40 19.64
C TYR A 2 -70.32 -6.49 20.71
N LYS A 3 -70.06 -6.79 21.98
CA LYS A 3 -70.23 -5.82 23.07
C LYS A 3 -69.01 -5.88 24.00
N PHE A 4 -68.17 -4.87 23.82
CA PHE A 4 -67.11 -4.41 24.71
C PHE A 4 -67.68 -4.04 26.09
N ILE A 5 -67.00 -4.46 27.16
CA ILE A 5 -66.95 -3.79 28.48
C ILE A 5 -65.54 -4.01 29.05
N PRO A 6 -64.89 -3.00 29.69
CA PRO A 6 -63.44 -2.92 29.86
C PRO A 6 -62.97 -3.47 31.21
N LEU A 7 -61.68 -3.84 31.29
CA LEU A 7 -60.99 -3.97 32.57
C LEU A 7 -59.58 -3.39 32.46
N ALA A 8 -59.35 -2.33 33.25
CA ALA A 8 -58.04 -1.79 33.51
C ALA A 8 -57.18 -2.85 34.23
N ALA A 9 -56.06 -3.22 33.62
CA ALA A 9 -55.01 -3.98 34.28
C ALA A 9 -53.70 -3.20 34.15
N LEU A 10 -53.42 -2.50 35.24
CA LEU A 10 -52.15 -1.91 35.61
C LEU A 10 -51.02 -2.94 35.43
N PHE A 11 -50.28 -2.87 34.32
CA PHE A 11 -49.10 -3.70 34.13
C PHE A 11 -47.91 -3.08 34.87
N LEU A 12 -47.83 -3.37 36.18
CA LEU A 12 -46.56 -3.42 36.89
C LEU A 12 -45.79 -4.65 36.37
N ALA A 13 -44.97 -4.44 35.34
CA ALA A 13 -43.92 -5.39 34.99
C ALA A 13 -42.59 -4.86 35.53
N SER A 14 -42.19 -5.40 36.68
CA SER A 14 -40.84 -5.37 37.19
C SER A 14 -39.86 -5.89 36.14
N ALA A 15 -39.18 -4.98 35.44
CA ALA A 15 -37.91 -5.27 34.79
C ALA A 15 -36.79 -4.74 35.70
N ALA A 16 -36.43 -5.53 36.70
CA ALA A 16 -35.17 -5.41 37.41
C ALA A 16 -34.04 -5.78 36.45
N LEU A 17 -33.59 -4.85 35.60
CA LEU A 17 -32.39 -4.97 34.77
C LEU A 17 -31.98 -3.61 34.19
N ALA A 18 -31.30 -2.81 35.00
CA ALA A 18 -30.23 -1.88 34.59
C ALA A 18 -29.64 -1.21 35.84
N GLN A 19 -28.88 -1.95 36.66
CA GLN A 19 -28.15 -1.33 37.79
C GLN A 19 -26.97 -0.46 37.31
N GLN A 20 -26.73 -0.41 36.00
CA GLN A 20 -25.62 0.28 35.36
C GLN A 20 -26.02 0.71 33.96
N VAL A 21 -25.68 1.94 33.59
CA VAL A 21 -25.79 2.47 32.23
C VAL A 21 -24.41 2.87 31.74
N ASP A 22 -24.06 2.43 30.53
CA ASP A 22 -22.85 2.82 29.81
C ASP A 22 -23.25 3.71 28.63
N VAL A 23 -22.60 4.87 28.51
CA VAL A 23 -22.75 5.80 27.39
C VAL A 23 -21.36 6.09 26.83
N ASN A 24 -21.13 5.69 25.59
CA ASN A 24 -19.89 6.02 24.87
C ASN A 24 -19.79 7.54 24.64
N GLY A 25 -18.57 8.09 24.65
CA GLY A 25 -18.28 9.51 24.48
C GLY A 25 -18.97 10.17 23.27
N LYS A 26 -19.08 9.48 22.14
CA LYS A 26 -19.79 10.01 20.96
C LYS A 26 -21.28 10.27 21.24
N ASP A 27 -21.93 9.36 21.96
CA ASP A 27 -23.36 9.47 22.30
C ASP A 27 -23.60 10.47 23.43
N PHE A 28 -22.63 10.60 24.34
CA PHE A 28 -22.64 11.61 25.40
C PHE A 28 -22.48 13.04 24.83
N LEU A 29 -21.58 13.23 23.87
CA LEU A 29 -21.33 14.54 23.25
C LEU A 29 -22.44 14.96 22.28
N SER A 30 -23.04 14.01 21.56
CA SER A 30 -24.15 14.26 20.64
C SER A 30 -25.51 14.42 21.34
N GLY A 31 -25.60 14.10 22.65
CA GLY A 31 -26.84 14.16 23.43
C GLY A 31 -27.75 12.93 23.26
N ALA A 32 -27.39 11.98 22.41
CA ALA A 32 -28.13 10.73 22.22
C ALA A 32 -28.21 9.88 23.50
N GLY A 33 -27.25 10.03 24.42
CA GLY A 33 -27.23 9.37 25.74
C GLY A 33 -28.06 10.05 26.83
N ASP A 34 -28.59 11.26 26.60
CA ASP A 34 -29.16 12.10 27.67
C ASP A 34 -30.43 11.52 28.25
N ALA A 35 -31.26 10.88 27.41
CA ALA A 35 -32.47 10.18 27.86
C ALA A 35 -32.13 9.00 28.80
N LYS A 36 -31.02 8.30 28.55
CA LYS A 36 -30.58 7.17 29.40
C LYS A 36 -30.04 7.66 30.74
N LEU A 37 -29.30 8.77 30.74
CA LEU A 37 -28.80 9.42 31.96
C LEU A 37 -29.96 9.99 32.80
N ALA A 38 -30.95 10.61 32.16
CA ALA A 38 -32.15 11.08 32.85
C ALA A 38 -32.95 9.93 33.48
N ALA A 39 -33.12 8.80 32.76
CA ALA A 39 -33.84 7.64 33.28
C ALA A 39 -33.15 7.02 34.52
N ILE A 40 -31.83 6.85 34.50
CA ILE A 40 -31.10 6.30 35.66
C ILE A 40 -31.08 7.28 36.85
N ALA A 41 -31.04 8.59 36.59
CA ALA A 41 -31.18 9.62 37.63
C ALA A 41 -32.55 9.56 38.30
N GLN A 42 -33.63 9.45 37.52
CA GLN A 42 -34.99 9.30 38.05
C GLN A 42 -35.14 8.00 38.83
N GLN A 43 -34.55 6.90 38.36
CA GLN A 43 -34.58 5.62 39.05
C GLN A 43 -33.83 5.67 40.39
N ALA A 44 -32.65 6.30 40.44
CA ALA A 44 -31.89 6.47 41.67
C ALA A 44 -32.62 7.41 42.66
N ALA A 45 -33.21 8.50 42.17
CA ALA A 45 -34.03 9.42 42.97
C ALA A 45 -35.24 8.69 43.60
N ALA A 46 -35.98 7.92 42.78
CA ALA A 46 -37.13 7.15 43.23
C ALA A 46 -36.75 6.04 44.23
N ALA A 47 -35.54 5.49 44.10
CA ALA A 47 -35.00 4.48 45.01
C ALA A 47 -34.30 5.07 46.26
N GLY A 48 -34.12 6.40 46.34
CA GLY A 48 -33.36 7.06 47.41
C GLY A 48 -31.87 6.68 47.42
N LYS A 49 -31.31 6.25 46.28
CA LYS A 49 -29.94 5.75 46.13
C LYS A 49 -29.03 6.80 45.50
N ALA A 50 -27.73 6.67 45.75
CA ALA A 50 -26.71 7.52 45.12
C ALA A 50 -26.31 6.97 43.75
N LEU A 51 -25.78 7.82 42.88
CA LEU A 51 -25.19 7.45 41.60
C LEU A 51 -23.68 7.55 41.67
N GLU A 52 -22.97 6.46 41.39
CA GLU A 52 -21.53 6.49 41.15
C GLU A 52 -21.27 6.68 39.65
N VAL A 53 -20.59 7.76 39.30
CA VAL A 53 -20.29 8.16 37.92
C VAL A 53 -18.80 8.02 37.68
N THR A 54 -18.42 7.12 36.79
CA THR A 54 -17.04 6.98 36.29
C THR A 54 -16.92 7.68 34.95
N ALA A 55 -16.20 8.80 34.90
CA ALA A 55 -15.96 9.58 33.70
C ALA A 55 -14.66 10.40 33.83
N PRO A 56 -14.00 10.77 32.71
CA PRO A 56 -12.84 11.66 32.73
C PRO A 56 -13.16 12.98 33.45
N ASP A 57 -12.20 13.53 34.20
CA ASP A 57 -12.36 14.72 35.05
C ASP A 57 -13.06 15.91 34.33
N TYR A 58 -12.66 16.18 33.09
CA TYR A 58 -13.22 17.26 32.27
C TYR A 58 -14.68 17.04 31.82
N TRP A 59 -15.24 15.83 31.96
CA TRP A 59 -16.65 15.52 31.68
C TRP A 59 -17.52 15.44 32.94
N GLN A 60 -16.95 15.30 34.14
CA GLN A 60 -17.72 15.06 35.37
C GLN A 60 -18.76 16.14 35.63
N ALA A 61 -18.41 17.43 35.47
CA ALA A 61 -19.35 18.54 35.63
C ALA A 61 -20.52 18.48 34.62
N LYS A 62 -20.24 18.06 33.38
CA LYS A 62 -21.25 17.96 32.32
C LYS A 62 -22.17 16.76 32.54
N VAL A 63 -21.62 15.63 33.01
CA VAL A 63 -22.42 14.45 33.38
C VAL A 63 -23.32 14.77 34.58
N ALA A 64 -22.79 15.42 35.61
CA ALA A 64 -23.56 15.82 36.78
C ALA A 64 -24.72 16.76 36.40
N ALA A 65 -24.48 17.75 35.55
CA ALA A 65 -25.53 18.65 35.07
C ALA A 65 -26.65 17.90 34.33
N LYS A 66 -26.30 16.91 33.50
CA LYS A 66 -27.28 16.09 32.76
C LYS A 66 -28.08 15.16 33.69
N LEU A 67 -27.45 14.57 34.70
CA LEU A 67 -28.13 13.76 35.71
C LEU A 67 -29.09 14.60 36.56
N HIS A 68 -28.68 15.81 36.97
CA HIS A 68 -29.53 16.74 37.71
C HIS A 68 -30.68 17.31 36.87
N ALA A 69 -30.51 17.45 35.56
CA ALA A 69 -31.60 17.79 34.65
C ALA A 69 -32.67 16.69 34.58
N GLY A 70 -32.27 15.42 34.74
CA GLY A 70 -33.18 14.28 34.80
C GLY A 70 -33.93 14.15 36.12
N ALA A 71 -33.26 14.42 37.25
CA ALA A 71 -33.84 14.44 38.59
C ALA A 71 -33.09 15.41 39.53
N THR A 72 -33.82 16.36 40.13
CA THR A 72 -33.23 17.32 41.08
C THR A 72 -32.91 16.64 42.41
N GLY A 73 -31.73 16.92 42.97
CA GLY A 73 -31.35 16.42 44.30
C GLY A 73 -30.79 14.99 44.39
N VAL A 74 -30.48 14.32 43.27
CA VAL A 74 -29.79 13.01 43.29
C VAL A 74 -28.36 13.15 43.82
N MET A 75 -27.95 12.28 44.73
CA MET A 75 -26.55 12.26 45.21
C MET A 75 -25.64 11.63 44.16
N ILE A 76 -24.60 12.35 43.74
CA ILE A 76 -23.64 11.91 42.73
C ILE A 76 -22.26 11.76 43.36
N LYS A 77 -21.66 10.59 43.20
CA LYS A 77 -20.27 10.31 43.57
C LYS A 77 -19.45 10.16 42.30
N ALA A 78 -18.53 11.07 42.05
CA ALA A 78 -17.65 11.00 40.89
C ALA A 78 -16.42 10.14 41.19
N SER A 79 -16.09 9.26 40.26
CA SER A 79 -14.90 8.41 40.24
C SER A 79 -14.14 8.67 38.94
N ASP A 80 -12.82 8.76 38.99
CA ASP A 80 -12.01 9.06 37.81
C ASP A 80 -11.98 7.87 36.84
N GLY A 81 -12.16 8.15 35.54
CA GLY A 81 -12.28 7.15 34.48
C GLY A 81 -11.28 7.41 33.35
N PHE A 82 -10.45 6.40 33.03
CA PHE A 82 -9.31 6.54 32.13
C PHE A 82 -9.64 6.40 30.62
N PHE A 83 -10.89 6.15 30.22
CA PHE A 83 -11.30 5.96 28.81
C PHE A 83 -12.55 6.80 28.48
N GLU A 84 -12.75 7.15 27.21
CA GLU A 84 -13.83 8.02 26.68
C GLU A 84 -15.26 7.43 26.79
N ASN A 85 -15.62 6.84 27.93
CA ASN A 85 -16.93 6.27 28.24
C ASN A 85 -17.45 6.79 29.58
N VAL A 86 -18.76 7.01 29.69
CA VAL A 86 -19.44 7.43 30.93
C VAL A 86 -20.20 6.23 31.48
N LEU A 87 -19.77 5.73 32.64
CA LEU A 87 -20.48 4.67 33.37
C LEU A 87 -21.19 5.24 34.59
N VAL A 88 -22.48 4.96 34.71
CA VAL A 88 -23.30 5.38 35.85
C VAL A 88 -23.87 4.13 36.54
N LYS A 89 -23.57 3.96 37.83
CA LYS A 89 -24.06 2.85 38.66
C LYS A 89 -24.91 3.36 39.80
N VAL A 90 -25.99 2.66 40.13
CA VAL A 90 -26.82 2.99 41.31
C VAL A 90 -26.24 2.28 42.55
N VAL A 91 -25.89 3.03 43.59
CA VAL A 91 -25.25 2.54 44.82
C VAL A 91 -26.07 2.97 46.05
N ASP A 92 -26.13 2.13 47.09
CA ASP A 92 -26.85 2.44 48.32
C ASP A 92 -26.24 3.66 49.06
N ALA A 93 -27.10 4.57 49.53
CA ALA A 93 -26.69 5.80 50.19
C ALA A 93 -26.19 5.55 51.63
N VAL A 94 -25.06 6.17 52.01
CA VAL A 94 -24.51 6.15 53.38
C VAL A 94 -24.70 7.56 54.00
N PRO A 95 -25.17 7.70 55.27
CA PRO A 95 -25.74 8.96 55.77
C PRO A 95 -24.71 9.98 56.30
N ALA A 96 -24.99 11.28 56.11
CA ALA A 96 -24.28 12.41 56.73
C ALA A 96 -25.26 13.41 57.42
N LYS A 97 -24.81 14.01 58.53
CA LYS A 97 -25.49 14.94 59.46
C LYS A 97 -24.81 16.36 59.44
N PRO A 98 -25.36 17.44 60.05
CA PRO A 98 -25.61 18.73 59.40
C PRO A 98 -25.06 19.98 60.17
N THR A 99 -25.26 21.21 59.67
CA THR A 99 -25.35 22.46 60.48
C THR A 99 -26.02 23.63 59.72
N VAL A 100 -26.65 24.55 60.48
CA VAL A 100 -27.59 25.65 60.14
C VAL A 100 -27.19 26.99 60.79
N SER A 101 -27.77 28.13 60.33
CA SER A 101 -28.30 29.30 61.12
C SER A 101 -28.09 30.66 60.37
N ASN A 102 -29.11 31.43 59.92
CA ASN A 102 -30.00 32.45 60.57
C ASN A 102 -29.24 33.72 61.09
N ALA A 103 -29.72 34.98 61.08
CA ALA A 103 -31.06 35.59 61.20
C ALA A 103 -31.07 37.13 60.86
N ASP A 104 -32.26 37.66 60.49
CA ASP A 104 -33.00 38.93 60.82
C ASP A 104 -32.25 40.26 61.18
N ALA A 105 -32.74 41.51 61.03
CA ALA A 105 -34.09 42.10 61.11
C ALA A 105 -34.10 43.62 60.75
N GLN A 106 -35.31 44.19 60.71
CA GLN A 106 -35.71 45.59 60.99
C GLN A 106 -35.83 46.62 59.84
N ALA A 107 -37.03 46.64 59.28
CA ALA A 107 -37.69 47.78 58.68
C ALA A 107 -38.22 48.76 59.75
N ALA A 108 -38.15 50.06 59.46
CA ALA A 108 -39.25 51.05 59.59
C ALA A 108 -38.74 52.49 59.77
N LYS A 109 -38.22 53.12 58.71
CA LYS A 109 -38.17 54.60 58.61
C LYS A 109 -38.07 55.15 57.18
N ALA A 110 -38.61 54.44 56.18
CA ALA A 110 -38.41 54.78 54.78
C ALA A 110 -39.74 54.93 54.03
N VAL A 111 -40.50 55.98 54.33
CA VAL A 111 -41.68 56.36 53.51
C VAL A 111 -41.56 57.78 52.93
N ALA A 112 -40.58 58.57 53.36
CA ALA A 112 -40.22 59.83 52.67
C ALA A 112 -39.16 59.64 51.56
N GLU A 113 -38.44 58.51 51.54
CA GLU A 113 -37.36 58.21 50.57
C GLU A 113 -37.85 57.38 49.37
N LYS A 114 -39.10 56.89 49.40
CA LYS A 114 -39.64 56.00 48.36
C LYS A 114 -40.00 56.73 47.06
N ALA A 115 -40.19 58.06 47.08
CA ALA A 115 -40.51 58.85 45.88
C ALA A 115 -39.28 59.38 45.13
N ALA A 116 -38.16 59.64 45.84
CA ALA A 116 -36.90 60.04 45.21
C ALA A 116 -36.14 58.82 44.62
N ALA A 117 -36.26 57.65 45.26
CA ALA A 117 -35.68 56.40 44.79
C ALA A 117 -36.35 55.85 43.51
N GLN A 118 -37.63 56.15 43.27
CA GLN A 118 -38.35 55.62 42.11
C GLN A 118 -38.03 56.37 40.81
N LYS A 119 -37.86 57.70 40.86
CA LYS A 119 -37.39 58.49 39.69
C LYS A 119 -35.94 58.21 39.32
N THR A 120 -35.06 58.05 40.31
CA THR A 120 -33.65 57.68 40.06
C THR A 120 -33.50 56.23 39.56
N ALA A 121 -34.38 55.32 39.98
CA ALA A 121 -34.41 53.94 39.45
C ALA A 121 -34.90 53.89 37.99
N GLU A 122 -35.90 54.68 37.61
CA GLU A 122 -36.40 54.73 36.22
C GLU A 122 -35.38 55.37 35.25
N GLU A 123 -34.70 56.44 35.66
CA GLU A 123 -33.67 57.10 34.84
C GLU A 123 -32.42 56.22 34.67
N LYS A 124 -32.02 55.49 35.73
CA LYS A 124 -30.94 54.51 35.67
C LYS A 124 -31.29 53.31 34.79
N ALA A 125 -32.54 52.82 34.86
CA ALA A 125 -33.03 51.74 33.99
C ALA A 125 -33.13 52.17 32.51
N ALA A 126 -33.48 53.42 32.23
CA ALA A 126 -33.50 53.96 30.87
C ALA A 126 -32.08 54.10 30.29
N GLN A 127 -31.12 54.59 31.09
CA GLN A 127 -29.70 54.65 30.67
C GLN A 127 -29.10 53.27 30.46
N GLU A 128 -29.42 52.29 31.31
CA GLU A 128 -28.93 50.91 31.17
C GLU A 128 -29.52 50.21 29.93
N ARG A 129 -30.79 50.47 29.60
CA ARG A 129 -31.41 49.99 28.34
C ARG A 129 -30.76 50.62 27.11
N ALA A 130 -30.52 51.93 27.12
CA ALA A 130 -29.85 52.62 26.02
C ALA A 130 -28.39 52.14 25.83
N ALA A 131 -27.67 51.88 26.91
CA ALA A 131 -26.33 51.31 26.88
C ALA A 131 -26.34 49.86 26.35
N ALA A 132 -27.31 49.05 26.78
CA ALA A 132 -27.48 47.67 26.30
C ALA A 132 -27.84 47.61 24.80
N GLU A 133 -28.69 48.51 24.32
CA GLU A 133 -29.07 48.60 22.91
C GLU A 133 -27.89 49.03 22.03
N LYS A 134 -27.11 50.03 22.47
CA LYS A 134 -25.88 50.43 21.78
C LYS A 134 -24.85 49.30 21.73
N ALA A 135 -24.66 48.57 22.83
CA ALA A 135 -23.76 47.41 22.87
C ALA A 135 -24.26 46.23 22.00
N ALA A 136 -25.58 46.05 21.88
CA ALA A 136 -26.16 45.05 20.98
C ALA A 136 -25.96 45.43 19.50
N ALA A 137 -26.17 46.71 19.15
CA ALA A 137 -25.95 47.22 17.80
C ALA A 137 -24.47 47.12 17.37
N GLU A 138 -23.53 47.44 18.27
CA GLU A 138 -22.09 47.32 18.00
C GLU A 138 -21.65 45.87 17.82
N ARG A 139 -22.18 44.94 18.64
CA ARG A 139 -21.96 43.50 18.46
C ARG A 139 -22.52 42.97 17.15
N ALA A 140 -23.71 43.42 16.74
CA ALA A 140 -24.32 43.04 15.47
C ALA A 140 -23.49 43.54 14.27
N ALA A 141 -22.99 44.77 14.32
CA ALA A 141 -22.11 45.33 13.29
C ALA A 141 -20.76 44.57 13.21
N ALA A 142 -20.16 44.25 14.36
CA ALA A 142 -18.93 43.46 14.42
C ALA A 142 -19.11 42.04 13.86
N GLN A 143 -20.24 41.38 14.16
CA GLN A 143 -20.58 40.05 13.61
C GLN A 143 -20.80 40.10 12.09
N ALA A 144 -21.48 41.14 11.57
CA ALA A 144 -21.67 41.31 10.13
C ALA A 144 -20.35 41.53 9.38
N ALA A 145 -19.44 42.33 9.94
CA ALA A 145 -18.10 42.53 9.37
C ALA A 145 -17.27 41.24 9.37
N ALA A 146 -17.30 40.47 10.47
CA ALA A 146 -16.63 39.18 10.56
C ALA A 146 -17.19 38.16 9.56
N ALA A 147 -18.53 38.11 9.38
CA ALA A 147 -19.18 37.24 8.42
C ALA A 147 -18.78 37.57 6.97
N LYS A 148 -18.70 38.87 6.63
CA LYS A 148 -18.27 39.31 5.29
C LYS A 148 -16.81 38.93 5.01
N ALA A 149 -15.92 39.15 5.99
CA ALA A 149 -14.51 38.77 5.87
C ALA A 149 -14.33 37.24 5.72
N ALA A 150 -15.11 36.45 6.47
CA ALA A 150 -15.10 35.00 6.35
C ALA A 150 -15.60 34.52 4.97
N ALA A 151 -16.65 35.14 4.44
CA ALA A 151 -17.18 34.82 3.11
C ALA A 151 -16.19 35.17 1.99
N GLU A 152 -15.51 36.31 2.07
CA GLU A 152 -14.50 36.72 1.10
C GLU A 152 -13.28 35.79 1.13
N LYS A 153 -12.82 35.40 2.32
CA LYS A 153 -11.75 34.41 2.49
C LYS A 153 -12.14 33.06 1.89
N ALA A 154 -13.35 32.58 2.15
CA ALA A 154 -13.85 31.32 1.58
C ALA A 154 -13.95 31.37 0.04
N ALA A 155 -14.38 32.50 -0.53
CA ALA A 155 -14.44 32.70 -1.98
C ALA A 155 -13.03 32.71 -2.61
N ALA A 156 -12.07 33.38 -1.98
CA ALA A 156 -10.68 33.41 -2.42
C ALA A 156 -10.02 32.02 -2.35
N GLU A 157 -10.25 31.27 -1.26
CA GLU A 157 -9.76 29.89 -1.12
C GLU A 157 -10.36 28.96 -2.18
N LYS A 158 -11.66 29.10 -2.47
CA LYS A 158 -12.31 28.33 -3.52
C LYS A 158 -11.73 28.63 -4.91
N ALA A 159 -11.53 29.90 -5.23
CA ALA A 159 -10.94 30.31 -6.51
C ALA A 159 -9.49 29.82 -6.65
N ALA A 160 -8.69 29.86 -5.57
CA ALA A 160 -7.33 29.34 -5.56
C ALA A 160 -7.31 27.80 -5.75
N ALA A 161 -8.23 27.08 -5.09
CA ALA A 161 -8.36 25.64 -5.24
C ALA A 161 -8.80 25.23 -6.66
N GLU A 162 -9.75 25.94 -7.26
CA GLU A 162 -10.18 25.70 -8.64
C GLU A 162 -9.05 25.95 -9.63
N LYS A 163 -8.29 27.04 -9.46
CA LYS A 163 -7.11 27.32 -10.30
C LYS A 163 -6.05 26.22 -10.17
N ALA A 164 -5.74 25.81 -8.94
CA ALA A 164 -4.77 24.73 -8.70
C ALA A 164 -5.23 23.40 -9.31
N ALA A 165 -6.52 23.09 -9.26
CA ALA A 165 -7.09 21.89 -9.89
C ALA A 165 -7.00 21.96 -11.41
N ALA A 166 -7.29 23.12 -12.02
CA ALA A 166 -7.16 23.32 -13.47
C ALA A 166 -5.71 23.22 -13.94
N ASP A 167 -4.77 23.85 -13.23
CA ASP A 167 -3.34 23.80 -13.54
C ASP A 167 -2.80 22.37 -13.43
N LYS A 168 -3.24 21.62 -12.40
CA LYS A 168 -2.89 20.19 -12.25
C LYS A 168 -3.43 19.34 -13.40
N ALA A 169 -4.69 19.53 -13.79
CA ALA A 169 -5.30 18.81 -14.90
C ALA A 169 -4.60 19.11 -16.24
N ALA A 170 -4.21 20.36 -16.47
CA ALA A 170 -3.46 20.75 -17.66
C ALA A 170 -2.06 20.11 -17.70
N ALA A 171 -1.36 20.10 -16.56
CA ALA A 171 -0.05 19.44 -16.43
C ALA A 171 -0.14 17.93 -16.64
N GLU A 172 -1.15 17.26 -16.08
CA GLU A 172 -1.38 15.83 -16.27
C GLU A 172 -1.67 15.50 -17.73
N LYS A 173 -2.49 16.31 -18.42
CA LYS A 173 -2.76 16.13 -19.85
C LYS A 173 -1.50 16.27 -20.70
N ALA A 174 -0.69 17.31 -20.45
CA ALA A 174 0.57 17.52 -21.18
C ALA A 174 1.56 16.37 -20.94
N ALA A 175 1.65 15.85 -19.72
CA ALA A 175 2.49 14.69 -19.39
C ALA A 175 2.01 13.42 -20.13
N ALA A 176 0.70 13.18 -20.19
CA ALA A 176 0.13 12.05 -20.91
C ALA A 176 0.37 12.13 -22.43
N GLU A 177 0.20 13.32 -23.03
CA GLU A 177 0.49 13.54 -24.45
C GLU A 177 1.97 13.31 -24.78
N LYS A 178 2.89 13.82 -23.94
CA LYS A 178 4.32 13.58 -24.09
C LYS A 178 4.66 12.09 -24.00
N ALA A 179 4.10 11.37 -23.03
CA ALA A 179 4.31 9.93 -22.88
C ALA A 179 3.79 9.13 -24.09
N ALA A 180 2.66 9.54 -24.67
CA ALA A 180 2.12 8.92 -25.88
C ALA A 180 3.04 9.16 -27.10
N ALA A 181 3.54 10.38 -27.27
CA ALA A 181 4.48 10.71 -28.34
C ALA A 181 5.82 9.95 -28.21
N ASP A 182 6.37 9.89 -26.99
CA ASP A 182 7.61 9.15 -26.70
C ASP A 182 7.44 7.65 -26.99
N LYS A 183 6.28 7.07 -26.64
CA LYS A 183 5.95 5.67 -26.96
C LYS A 183 5.89 5.44 -28.48
N ALA A 184 5.20 6.31 -29.22
CA ALA A 184 5.11 6.19 -30.68
C ALA A 184 6.48 6.30 -31.37
N ALA A 185 7.35 7.20 -30.89
CA ALA A 185 8.71 7.33 -31.40
C ALA A 185 9.56 6.07 -31.12
N ALA A 186 9.44 5.49 -29.92
CA ALA A 186 10.13 4.25 -29.57
C ALA A 186 9.66 3.05 -30.41
N GLU A 187 8.36 2.92 -30.65
CA GLU A 187 7.77 1.89 -31.52
C GLU A 187 8.27 2.03 -32.97
N LYS A 188 8.31 3.25 -33.51
CA LYS A 188 8.86 3.51 -34.84
C LYS A 188 10.35 3.13 -34.91
N ALA A 189 11.15 3.52 -33.93
CA ALA A 189 12.56 3.16 -33.89
C ALA A 189 12.79 1.64 -33.79
N ALA A 190 11.94 0.92 -33.05
CA ALA A 190 11.99 -0.54 -32.98
C ALA A 190 11.61 -1.19 -34.33
N ALA A 191 10.60 -0.66 -35.02
CA ALA A 191 10.22 -1.12 -36.35
C ALA A 191 11.33 -0.87 -37.38
N ASP A 192 11.95 0.30 -37.37
CA ASP A 192 13.07 0.66 -38.25
C ASP A 192 14.28 -0.26 -38.02
N ARG A 193 14.62 -0.54 -36.74
CA ARG A 193 15.67 -1.53 -36.41
C ARG A 193 15.32 -2.94 -36.90
N ARG A 194 14.07 -3.38 -36.72
CA ARG A 194 13.62 -4.69 -37.20
C ARG A 194 13.70 -4.79 -38.72
N ALA A 195 13.34 -3.73 -39.45
CA ALA A 195 13.46 -3.66 -40.90
C ALA A 195 14.94 -3.72 -41.34
N ALA A 196 15.83 -3.00 -40.67
CA ALA A 196 17.26 -3.05 -40.95
C ALA A 196 17.86 -4.46 -40.72
N MET A 197 17.52 -5.11 -39.60
CA MET A 197 17.93 -6.49 -39.32
C MET A 197 17.41 -7.47 -40.38
N ARG A 198 16.15 -7.30 -40.80
CA ARG A 198 15.52 -8.09 -41.86
C ARG A 198 16.30 -7.96 -43.18
N ASN A 199 16.61 -6.74 -43.58
CA ASN A 199 17.37 -6.47 -44.81
C ASN A 199 18.80 -7.00 -44.73
N GLY A 200 19.46 -6.87 -43.58
CA GLY A 200 20.80 -7.45 -43.35
C GLY A 200 20.80 -8.97 -43.48
N MET A 201 19.77 -9.64 -42.95
CA MET A 201 19.63 -11.09 -43.06
C MET A 201 19.39 -11.53 -44.51
N LEU A 202 18.53 -10.84 -45.27
CA LEU A 202 18.33 -11.12 -46.70
C LEU A 202 19.62 -10.93 -47.50
N LYS A 203 20.38 -9.85 -47.22
CA LYS A 203 21.67 -9.60 -47.86
C LYS A 203 22.68 -10.72 -47.61
N ASN A 204 22.76 -11.18 -46.37
CA ASN A 204 23.78 -12.16 -45.97
C ASN A 204 23.39 -13.62 -46.30
N LEU A 205 22.10 -13.95 -46.30
CA LEU A 205 21.61 -15.33 -46.42
C LEU A 205 20.94 -15.63 -47.76
N ASN A 206 20.54 -14.61 -48.53
CA ASN A 206 19.82 -14.77 -49.78
C ASN A 206 20.25 -13.75 -50.86
N ASP A 207 21.48 -13.24 -50.77
CA ASP A 207 22.07 -12.29 -51.73
C ASP A 207 21.22 -11.02 -51.94
N GLY A 208 20.45 -10.63 -50.92
CA GLY A 208 19.56 -9.47 -50.94
C GLY A 208 18.20 -9.71 -51.62
N ARG A 209 17.96 -10.92 -52.15
CA ARG A 209 16.66 -11.26 -52.73
C ARG A 209 15.58 -11.35 -51.66
N PRO A 210 14.31 -11.07 -51.99
CA PRO A 210 13.19 -11.31 -51.11
C PRO A 210 13.13 -12.77 -50.65
N ALA A 211 12.53 -13.01 -49.48
CA ALA A 211 12.26 -14.36 -49.02
C ALA A 211 11.31 -15.08 -50.00
N ASP A 212 11.54 -16.37 -50.17
CA ASP A 212 10.72 -17.28 -50.96
C ASP A 212 9.35 -17.54 -50.32
N GLY A 213 9.16 -17.09 -49.07
CA GLY A 213 7.90 -17.09 -48.36
C GLY A 213 8.10 -17.14 -46.85
N ASP A 214 7.03 -17.55 -46.17
CA ASP A 214 7.00 -17.80 -44.74
C ASP A 214 6.86 -19.32 -44.49
N LEU A 215 7.51 -19.82 -43.45
CA LEU A 215 7.34 -21.19 -42.95
C LEU A 215 6.80 -21.15 -41.53
N GLN A 216 5.92 -22.07 -41.18
CA GLN A 216 5.60 -22.39 -39.80
C GLN A 216 6.58 -23.42 -39.23
N VAL A 217 6.66 -23.51 -37.90
CA VAL A 217 7.54 -24.45 -37.19
C VAL A 217 7.34 -25.91 -37.65
N GLY A 218 6.09 -26.34 -37.86
CA GLY A 218 5.78 -27.70 -38.35
C GLY A 218 6.15 -27.96 -39.82
N GLN A 219 6.54 -26.93 -40.57
CA GLN A 219 6.99 -27.04 -41.97
C GLN A 219 8.52 -27.10 -42.12
N LEU A 220 9.24 -27.08 -41.00
CA LEU A 220 10.69 -27.22 -40.96
C LEU A 220 11.09 -28.67 -41.27
N LEU A 221 12.07 -28.83 -42.17
CA LEU A 221 12.54 -30.12 -42.65
C LEU A 221 13.94 -30.41 -42.12
N ALA A 222 14.28 -31.70 -42.04
CA ALA A 222 15.65 -32.11 -41.74
C ALA A 222 16.63 -31.50 -42.75
N GLY A 223 17.72 -30.92 -42.24
CA GLY A 223 18.72 -30.23 -43.05
C GLY A 223 18.51 -28.72 -43.16
N ASP A 224 17.33 -28.19 -42.83
CA ASP A 224 17.12 -26.73 -42.75
C ASP A 224 18.06 -26.11 -41.71
N VAL A 225 18.54 -24.90 -41.99
CA VAL A 225 19.34 -24.12 -41.04
C VAL A 225 18.55 -22.88 -40.65
N VAL A 226 18.19 -22.81 -39.37
CA VAL A 226 17.52 -21.66 -38.76
C VAL A 226 18.57 -20.67 -38.25
N TYR A 227 18.50 -19.45 -38.74
CA TYR A 227 19.30 -18.31 -38.31
C TYR A 227 18.44 -17.41 -37.42
N VAL A 228 18.95 -17.07 -36.25
CA VAL A 228 18.27 -16.27 -35.22
C VAL A 228 19.04 -14.98 -35.03
N ASN A 229 18.34 -13.84 -35.14
CA ASN A 229 18.88 -12.52 -34.86
C ASN A 229 17.82 -11.70 -34.10
N GLY A 230 17.97 -11.61 -32.78
CA GLY A 230 16.91 -11.13 -31.90
C GLY A 230 15.62 -11.92 -32.11
N ASP A 231 14.52 -11.21 -32.37
CA ASP A 231 13.19 -11.80 -32.61
C ASP A 231 12.96 -12.24 -34.07
N LEU A 232 13.93 -12.05 -34.96
CA LEU A 232 13.84 -12.46 -36.36
C LEU A 232 14.47 -13.82 -36.56
N ARG A 233 13.77 -14.67 -37.31
CA ARG A 233 14.18 -16.04 -37.59
C ARG A 233 14.07 -16.30 -39.09
N GLY A 234 15.20 -16.59 -39.72
CA GLY A 234 15.28 -16.96 -41.13
C GLY A 234 15.65 -18.43 -41.28
N VAL A 235 15.12 -19.09 -42.31
CA VAL A 235 15.39 -20.50 -42.60
C VAL A 235 16.05 -20.56 -43.96
N VAL A 236 17.26 -21.11 -44.01
CA VAL A 236 17.93 -21.46 -45.27
C VAL A 236 17.68 -22.93 -45.54
N ARG A 237 17.03 -23.21 -46.67
CA ARG A 237 16.77 -24.55 -47.16
C ARG A 237 17.58 -24.82 -48.42
N ARG A 238 18.27 -25.96 -48.46
CA ARG A 238 19.00 -26.40 -49.64
C ARG A 238 18.02 -27.01 -50.63
N GLY A 239 17.60 -26.23 -51.63
CA GLY A 239 16.82 -26.72 -52.77
C GLY A 239 17.70 -27.36 -53.85
N SER A 240 17.05 -28.02 -54.82
CA SER A 240 17.75 -28.74 -55.90
C SER A 240 18.47 -27.82 -56.89
N SER A 241 18.00 -26.58 -57.08
CA SER A 241 18.57 -25.62 -58.05
C SER A 241 19.21 -24.39 -57.40
N ARG A 242 18.78 -24.00 -56.20
CA ARG A 242 19.34 -22.89 -55.42
C ARG A 242 19.04 -23.02 -53.93
N LEU A 243 19.76 -22.25 -53.13
CA LEU A 243 19.35 -21.98 -51.75
C LEU A 243 18.05 -21.18 -51.75
N GLN A 244 17.13 -21.59 -50.89
CA GLN A 244 15.87 -20.91 -50.63
C GLN A 244 15.91 -20.31 -49.23
N PHE A 245 15.30 -19.14 -49.08
CA PHE A 245 15.23 -18.42 -47.81
C PHE A 245 13.78 -18.14 -47.43
N TYR A 246 13.39 -18.53 -46.22
CA TYR A 246 12.05 -18.31 -45.69
C TYR A 246 12.10 -17.58 -44.36
N TRP A 247 11.07 -16.78 -44.03
CA TRP A 247 10.89 -16.32 -42.66
C TRP A 247 10.18 -17.37 -41.83
N LEU A 248 10.71 -17.68 -40.66
CA LEU A 248 10.03 -18.57 -39.72
C LEU A 248 8.98 -17.79 -38.92
N ARG A 249 7.76 -18.30 -38.93
CA ARG A 249 6.62 -17.81 -38.17
C ARG A 249 6.33 -18.74 -36.99
N GLY A 250 5.90 -18.13 -35.89
CA GLY A 250 5.61 -18.81 -34.64
C GLY A 250 6.85 -18.99 -33.76
N ASP A 251 6.58 -19.43 -32.53
CA ASP A 251 7.60 -19.60 -31.51
C ASP A 251 8.25 -20.97 -31.64
N LEU A 252 9.55 -20.98 -31.93
CA LEU A 252 10.36 -22.19 -31.91
C LEU A 252 11.21 -22.20 -30.64
N ASN A 253 11.01 -23.20 -29.80
CA ASN A 253 11.92 -23.46 -28.68
C ASN A 253 13.25 -24.00 -29.25
N LEU A 254 14.34 -23.25 -29.07
CA LEU A 254 15.67 -23.57 -29.63
C LEU A 254 16.34 -24.75 -28.91
N ASP A 255 15.83 -25.11 -27.74
CA ASP A 255 16.35 -26.20 -26.92
C ASP A 255 15.82 -27.55 -27.36
N ARG A 256 14.82 -27.59 -28.24
CA ARG A 256 14.30 -28.83 -28.82
C ARG A 256 15.41 -29.74 -29.33
N ILE A 257 15.31 -31.03 -29.01
CA ILE A 257 16.30 -32.04 -29.44
C ILE A 257 16.31 -32.25 -30.97
N GLU A 258 15.26 -31.80 -31.66
CA GLU A 258 15.15 -31.76 -33.12
C GLU A 258 16.03 -30.69 -33.76
N LEU A 259 16.55 -29.76 -32.96
CA LEU A 259 17.52 -28.75 -33.39
C LEU A 259 18.92 -29.20 -32.97
N SER A 260 19.95 -28.73 -33.66
CA SER A 260 21.37 -28.89 -33.27
C SER A 260 22.10 -27.56 -33.45
N PRO A 261 22.71 -26.98 -32.39
CA PRO A 261 23.52 -25.78 -32.48
C PRO A 261 24.60 -25.94 -33.54
N ASN A 262 24.68 -24.96 -34.44
CA ASN A 262 25.57 -24.97 -35.59
C ASN A 262 26.29 -23.62 -35.71
N GLY A 263 26.80 -23.15 -34.57
CA GLY A 263 27.41 -21.84 -34.38
C GLY A 263 26.46 -20.81 -33.74
N GLU A 264 26.99 -19.63 -33.47
CA GLU A 264 26.23 -18.55 -32.83
C GLU A 264 24.99 -18.18 -33.66
N GLY A 265 23.83 -18.18 -33.00
CA GLY A 265 22.54 -17.87 -33.61
C GLY A 265 22.10 -18.83 -34.73
N ARG A 266 22.73 -20.01 -34.86
CA ARG A 266 22.45 -20.95 -35.96
C ARG A 266 22.08 -22.32 -35.43
N TYR A 267 21.00 -22.88 -35.95
CA TYR A 267 20.48 -24.18 -35.54
C TYR A 267 20.14 -25.00 -36.76
N LYS A 268 20.76 -26.17 -36.89
CA LYS A 268 20.40 -27.14 -37.92
C LYS A 268 19.24 -27.99 -37.43
N ILE A 269 18.19 -28.11 -38.22
CA ILE A 269 17.11 -29.07 -37.99
C ILE A 269 17.66 -30.46 -38.31
N VAL A 270 17.79 -31.32 -37.30
CA VAL A 270 18.29 -32.69 -37.50
C VAL A 270 17.18 -33.64 -37.92
N ARG A 271 15.93 -33.36 -37.53
CA ARG A 271 14.73 -34.09 -37.92
C ARG A 271 13.49 -33.18 -37.90
N PRO A 272 12.43 -33.49 -38.65
CA PRO A 272 11.20 -32.70 -38.65
C PRO A 272 10.64 -32.52 -37.25
N ILE A 273 10.01 -31.37 -37.01
CA ILE A 273 9.44 -31.02 -35.70
C ILE A 273 8.00 -31.51 -35.65
N ASP A 274 7.70 -32.38 -34.69
CA ASP A 274 6.32 -32.71 -34.35
C ASP A 274 5.73 -31.61 -33.47
N THR A 275 4.73 -30.91 -34.02
CA THR A 275 3.99 -29.85 -33.33
C THR A 275 2.74 -30.36 -32.61
N GLY A 276 2.35 -31.62 -32.82
CA GLY A 276 1.23 -32.27 -32.11
C GLY A 276 1.65 -32.89 -30.78
N ALA A 277 2.93 -33.20 -30.61
CA ALA A 277 3.50 -33.72 -29.37
C ALA A 277 4.19 -32.62 -28.54
N ALA A 278 4.23 -32.83 -27.21
CA ALA A 278 4.99 -31.96 -26.31
C ALA A 278 6.49 -31.96 -26.71
N PRO A 279 7.14 -30.78 -26.77
CA PRO A 279 8.54 -30.69 -27.16
C PRO A 279 9.43 -31.44 -26.17
N VAL A 280 10.32 -32.29 -26.68
CA VAL A 280 11.42 -32.81 -25.88
C VAL A 280 12.56 -31.82 -25.95
N LEU A 281 12.89 -31.23 -24.80
CA LEU A 281 13.93 -30.22 -24.69
C LEU A 281 15.27 -30.86 -24.30
N ARG A 282 16.35 -30.29 -24.83
CA ARG A 282 17.67 -30.46 -24.27
C ARG A 282 17.68 -29.86 -22.88
N THR A 283 18.33 -30.56 -21.97
CA THR A 283 18.55 -30.09 -20.63
C THR A 283 19.60 -28.97 -20.63
N HIS A 284 19.16 -27.71 -20.60
CA HIS A 284 20.00 -26.55 -20.24
C HIS A 284 19.79 -26.25 -18.77
N ALA A 285 20.39 -27.05 -17.90
CA ALA A 285 20.15 -26.91 -16.47
C ALA A 285 20.97 -25.75 -15.90
N GLY A 286 20.39 -24.56 -15.76
CA GLY A 286 21.01 -23.44 -15.05
C GLY A 286 20.02 -22.31 -14.75
N GLY A 287 19.91 -21.90 -13.48
CA GLY A 287 19.20 -20.69 -13.06
C GLY A 287 20.18 -19.52 -12.85
N MET A 288 19.66 -18.33 -12.56
CA MET A 288 20.49 -17.17 -12.26
C MET A 288 21.23 -17.39 -10.92
N LEU A 289 22.56 -17.29 -10.93
CA LEU A 289 23.40 -17.43 -9.76
C LEU A 289 23.98 -16.06 -9.39
N THR A 290 23.62 -15.53 -8.23
CA THR A 290 24.30 -14.37 -7.65
C THR A 290 25.30 -14.86 -6.61
N ALA A 291 26.56 -14.95 -7.02
CA ALA A 291 27.65 -15.44 -6.19
C ALA A 291 28.39 -14.28 -5.50
N ALA A 292 28.81 -14.53 -4.26
CA ALA A 292 29.69 -13.65 -3.50
C ALA A 292 30.79 -14.49 -2.85
N VAL A 293 31.84 -13.83 -2.36
CA VAL A 293 32.88 -14.52 -1.59
C VAL A 293 32.23 -15.14 -0.35
N PRO A 294 32.28 -16.47 -0.18
CA PRO A 294 31.66 -17.10 0.97
C PRO A 294 32.45 -16.81 2.24
N SER A 295 31.74 -16.66 3.36
CA SER A 295 32.35 -16.46 4.68
C SER A 295 33.31 -17.60 5.03
N ALA A 296 34.37 -17.29 5.76
CA ALA A 296 35.41 -18.26 6.12
C ALA A 296 34.86 -19.50 6.85
N GLY A 297 33.78 -19.35 7.62
CA GLY A 297 33.10 -20.44 8.33
C GLY A 297 32.01 -21.17 7.53
N SER A 298 31.77 -20.84 6.27
CA SER A 298 30.70 -21.45 5.47
C SER A 298 31.01 -22.91 5.12
N ALA A 299 30.03 -23.80 5.32
CA ALA A 299 30.12 -25.19 4.90
C ALA A 299 30.31 -25.33 3.39
N ALA A 300 29.63 -24.49 2.59
CA ALA A 300 29.78 -24.48 1.14
C ALA A 300 31.21 -24.08 0.72
N ARG A 301 31.81 -23.09 1.40
CA ARG A 301 33.22 -22.68 1.18
C ARG A 301 34.15 -23.87 1.41
N LYS A 302 34.11 -24.44 2.61
CA LYS A 302 34.96 -25.56 3.01
C LYS A 302 34.83 -26.72 2.04
N SER A 303 33.59 -27.07 1.69
CA SER A 303 33.33 -28.19 0.80
C SER A 303 33.82 -27.98 -0.64
N LEU A 304 33.76 -26.74 -1.17
CA LEU A 304 34.35 -26.42 -2.48
C LEU A 304 35.89 -26.40 -2.43
N GLN A 305 36.47 -25.94 -1.32
CA GLN A 305 37.92 -25.94 -1.11
C GLN A 305 38.48 -27.36 -1.00
N ASP A 306 37.83 -28.22 -0.22
CA ASP A 306 38.21 -29.63 -0.07
C ASP A 306 38.12 -30.35 -1.43
N ALA A 307 37.05 -30.12 -2.19
CA ALA A 307 36.82 -30.79 -3.47
C ALA A 307 37.73 -30.29 -4.61
N TYR A 308 37.97 -28.98 -4.70
CA TYR A 308 38.58 -28.37 -5.90
C TYR A 308 39.82 -27.53 -5.61
N ALA A 309 40.13 -27.25 -4.35
CA ALA A 309 41.29 -26.45 -3.92
C ALA A 309 42.31 -27.23 -3.08
N GLU A 310 42.19 -28.56 -2.97
CA GLU A 310 43.04 -29.38 -2.12
C GLU A 310 43.02 -28.91 -0.64
N GLY A 311 41.88 -28.38 -0.19
CA GLY A 311 41.72 -27.79 1.15
C GLY A 311 42.42 -26.44 1.36
N ARG A 312 43.06 -25.87 0.34
CA ARG A 312 43.75 -24.57 0.45
C ARG A 312 42.77 -23.39 0.46
N ASP A 313 43.18 -22.34 1.15
CA ASP A 313 42.46 -21.08 1.10
C ASP A 313 42.57 -20.39 -0.26
N ILE A 314 41.43 -19.87 -0.72
CA ILE A 314 41.33 -19.09 -1.96
C ILE A 314 41.03 -17.65 -1.56
N ALA A 315 41.94 -16.75 -1.89
CA ALA A 315 41.83 -15.32 -1.66
C ALA A 315 41.38 -14.56 -2.91
N ASP A 316 41.75 -15.05 -4.10
CA ASP A 316 41.48 -14.34 -5.35
C ASP A 316 40.01 -14.46 -5.76
N THR A 317 39.51 -13.40 -6.38
CA THR A 317 38.14 -13.31 -6.90
C THR A 317 38.15 -13.07 -8.40
N LEU A 318 37.02 -13.35 -9.04
CA LEU A 318 36.82 -13.16 -10.47
C LEU A 318 35.36 -12.73 -10.71
N ALA A 319 35.14 -11.73 -11.57
CA ALA A 319 33.79 -11.39 -12.01
C ALA A 319 33.35 -12.30 -13.17
N PRO A 320 32.04 -12.50 -13.40
CA PRO A 320 31.52 -13.19 -14.58
C PRO A 320 32.11 -12.66 -15.90
N THR A 321 32.35 -11.36 -16.01
CA THR A 321 32.95 -10.69 -17.18
C THR A 321 34.42 -11.02 -17.40
N ASP A 322 35.12 -11.57 -16.40
CA ASP A 322 36.54 -11.94 -16.48
C ASP A 322 36.73 -13.45 -16.74
N LEU A 323 35.63 -14.19 -16.88
CA LEU A 323 35.65 -15.60 -17.27
C LEU A 323 36.21 -15.76 -18.69
N ARG A 324 36.99 -16.81 -18.89
CA ARG A 324 37.64 -17.12 -20.16
C ARG A 324 37.25 -18.51 -20.63
N GLN A 325 37.29 -18.70 -21.94
CA GLN A 325 37.11 -19.99 -22.57
C GLN A 325 38.06 -21.03 -21.95
N GLY A 326 37.48 -22.14 -21.52
CA GLY A 326 38.20 -23.22 -20.84
C GLY A 326 38.13 -23.18 -19.32
N ASP A 327 37.64 -22.09 -18.70
CA ASP A 327 37.37 -22.06 -17.26
C ASP A 327 36.28 -23.06 -16.88
N ILE A 328 36.38 -23.60 -15.65
CA ILE A 328 35.34 -24.46 -15.07
C ILE A 328 34.80 -23.80 -13.81
N VAL A 329 33.49 -23.56 -13.79
CA VAL A 329 32.74 -22.98 -12.68
C VAL A 329 32.03 -24.10 -11.92
N TYR A 330 32.34 -24.26 -10.64
CA TYR A 330 31.68 -25.20 -9.74
C TYR A 330 30.76 -24.45 -8.79
N THR A 331 29.49 -24.82 -8.74
CA THR A 331 28.49 -24.15 -7.91
C THR A 331 28.07 -24.99 -6.70
N ARG A 332 27.71 -24.35 -5.59
CA ARG A 332 27.09 -25.02 -4.42
C ARG A 332 26.39 -23.98 -3.57
N GLU A 333 25.14 -24.19 -3.18
CA GLU A 333 24.43 -23.34 -2.20
C GLU A 333 24.56 -21.82 -2.46
N GLY A 334 24.49 -21.39 -3.72
CA GLY A 334 24.59 -19.98 -4.10
C GLY A 334 26.01 -19.41 -4.21
N VAL A 335 27.05 -20.21 -3.98
CA VAL A 335 28.46 -19.82 -4.15
C VAL A 335 29.07 -20.51 -5.37
N ALA A 336 30.10 -19.89 -5.96
CA ALA A 336 30.80 -20.44 -7.12
C ALA A 336 32.32 -20.31 -7.02
N LEU A 337 33.02 -21.38 -7.39
CA LEU A 337 34.47 -21.46 -7.49
C LEU A 337 34.85 -21.67 -8.95
N VAL A 338 35.77 -20.85 -9.46
CA VAL A 338 36.31 -20.94 -10.82
C VAL A 338 37.68 -21.61 -10.76
N VAL A 339 37.89 -22.66 -11.56
CA VAL A 339 39.19 -23.28 -11.79
C VAL A 339 39.65 -22.94 -13.20
N ARG A 340 40.85 -22.33 -13.29
CA ARG A 340 41.49 -21.94 -14.55
C ARG A 340 42.82 -22.66 -14.70
N ARG A 341 43.08 -23.21 -15.88
CA ARG A 341 44.39 -23.79 -16.22
C ARG A 341 45.30 -22.70 -16.78
N ALA A 342 46.42 -22.42 -16.12
CA ALA A 342 47.42 -21.45 -16.56
C ALA A 342 48.81 -22.07 -16.47
N GLY A 343 49.48 -22.26 -17.61
CA GLY A 343 50.91 -22.65 -17.63
C GLY A 343 51.26 -23.96 -16.92
N GLY A 344 50.36 -24.94 -16.88
CA GLY A 344 50.56 -26.22 -16.18
C GLY A 344 50.11 -26.24 -14.72
N GLN A 345 49.71 -25.10 -14.16
CA GLN A 345 49.14 -24.98 -12.82
C GLN A 345 47.63 -24.66 -12.87
N LEU A 346 46.93 -24.95 -11.77
CA LEU A 346 45.51 -24.64 -11.60
C LEU A 346 45.35 -23.42 -10.68
N ALA A 347 44.94 -22.30 -11.27
CA ALA A 347 44.51 -21.11 -10.54
C ALA A 347 43.05 -21.25 -10.11
N ARG A 348 42.69 -20.69 -8.95
CA ARG A 348 41.38 -20.82 -8.33
C ARG A 348 40.89 -19.48 -7.84
N PHE A 349 39.63 -19.18 -8.13
CA PHE A 349 39.02 -17.89 -7.82
C PHE A 349 37.62 -18.10 -7.24
N TRP A 350 37.19 -17.23 -6.34
CA TRP A 350 35.77 -17.09 -6.04
C TRP A 350 35.08 -16.27 -7.11
N LEU A 351 33.99 -16.77 -7.68
CA LEU A 351 33.17 -15.99 -8.58
C LEU A 351 32.35 -14.97 -7.77
N VAL A 352 32.43 -13.70 -8.14
CA VAL A 352 31.69 -12.61 -7.49
C VAL A 352 30.90 -11.84 -8.53
N GLY A 353 29.58 -11.85 -8.39
CA GLY A 353 28.66 -11.24 -9.35
C GLY A 353 27.53 -12.18 -9.73
N THR A 354 26.70 -11.74 -10.69
CA THR A 354 25.57 -12.53 -11.15
C THR A 354 25.92 -13.20 -12.47
N LEU A 355 25.76 -14.52 -12.52
CA LEU A 355 26.02 -15.35 -13.69
C LEU A 355 24.73 -16.12 -14.02
N ASP A 356 24.23 -15.95 -15.24
CA ASP A 356 23.17 -16.83 -15.74
C ASP A 356 23.77 -18.18 -16.13
N LEU A 357 23.46 -19.23 -15.38
CA LEU A 357 23.99 -20.58 -15.63
C LEU A 357 23.39 -21.25 -16.88
N GLY A 358 22.32 -20.68 -17.43
CA GLY A 358 21.71 -21.08 -18.70
C GLY A 358 22.18 -20.27 -19.90
N GLN A 359 23.08 -19.29 -19.72
CA GLN A 359 23.47 -18.39 -20.80
C GLN A 359 24.32 -19.07 -21.89
N ILE A 360 24.24 -18.52 -23.09
CA ILE A 360 25.06 -18.94 -24.24
C ILE A 360 26.54 -18.78 -23.89
N GLY A 361 27.35 -19.79 -24.22
CA GLY A 361 28.77 -19.80 -23.90
C GLY A 361 29.11 -20.48 -22.56
N LEU A 362 28.12 -20.90 -21.77
CA LEU A 362 28.33 -21.72 -20.59
C LEU A 362 27.67 -23.10 -20.77
N GLN A 363 28.44 -24.18 -20.62
CA GLN A 363 27.97 -25.54 -20.84
C GLN A 363 28.04 -26.37 -19.56
N LYS A 364 26.90 -26.88 -19.08
CA LYS A 364 26.87 -27.82 -17.96
C LYS A 364 27.61 -29.11 -18.29
N GLN A 365 28.56 -29.51 -17.43
CA GLN A 365 29.37 -30.73 -17.59
C GLN A 365 28.83 -31.92 -16.77
N GLY A 366 27.87 -31.69 -15.89
CA GLY A 366 27.30 -32.67 -14.96
C GLY A 366 27.39 -32.19 -13.51
N GLY A 367 26.49 -32.68 -12.65
CA GLY A 367 26.37 -32.20 -11.26
C GLY A 367 26.26 -30.67 -11.19
N ASN A 368 27.20 -30.05 -10.48
CA ASN A 368 27.26 -28.59 -10.30
C ASN A 368 28.40 -27.92 -11.09
N ALA A 369 28.95 -28.59 -12.11
CA ALA A 369 30.07 -28.08 -12.90
C ALA A 369 29.60 -27.49 -14.23
N TYR A 370 30.13 -26.33 -14.60
CA TYR A 370 29.85 -25.60 -15.83
C TYR A 370 31.16 -25.20 -16.51
N LYS A 371 31.31 -25.50 -17.79
CA LYS A 371 32.47 -25.14 -18.59
C LYS A 371 32.19 -23.88 -19.39
N VAL A 372 33.09 -22.91 -19.31
CA VAL A 372 33.06 -21.70 -20.14
C VAL A 372 33.58 -22.05 -21.54
N LEU A 373 32.77 -21.79 -22.55
CA LEU A 373 33.04 -22.06 -23.97
C LEU A 373 33.36 -20.78 -24.77
N SER A 374 33.08 -19.60 -24.22
CA SER A 374 33.29 -18.31 -24.88
C SER A 374 33.90 -17.29 -23.91
N ASP A 375 34.66 -16.33 -24.43
CA ASP A 375 35.21 -15.20 -23.66
C ASP A 375 34.19 -14.05 -23.50
N THR A 376 32.96 -14.23 -23.98
CA THR A 376 31.92 -13.20 -24.00
C THR A 376 30.88 -13.34 -22.87
N ILE A 377 31.19 -14.13 -21.83
CA ILE A 377 30.29 -14.35 -20.69
C ILE A 377 30.08 -13.03 -19.94
N LYS A 378 28.84 -12.80 -19.49
CA LYS A 378 28.46 -11.60 -18.75
C LYS A 378 27.77 -11.94 -17.44
#